data_AF-A0A644Z3F7-F1
#
_entry.id   AF-A0A644Z3F7-F1
#
_cell.length_a   1.000
_cell.length_b   1.000
_cell.length_c   1.000
_cell.angle_alpha   90.00
_cell.angle_beta   90.00
_cell.angle_gamma   90.00
#
_symmetry.space_group_name_H-M   'P 1'
#
loop_
_entity.id
_entity.type
_entity.pdbx_description
1 polymer ?
#
loop_
_entity_poly.entity_id
_entity_poly.type
_entity_poly.pdbx_seq_one_letter_code
_entity_poly.pdbx_strand_id
1 'polypeptide(L)'
;MELATVNYYNDHAFTSGLSQLDYVTPTPSITYENAFHFVDRADVDNEYSYDANGNLTKDLNKNITSITYNVLNLPSVITFADDNTITYGYDAAGSKLSVACQSGGTTVRISRTIIT
;
A
#
# COMPACT_ATOMS: atom_id res chain seq x y z
N MET A 1 30.94 1.30 21.29
CA MET A 1 29.63 0.69 21.02
C MET A 1 28.99 1.58 19.97
N GLU A 2 29.12 1.19 18.71
CA GLU A 2 28.77 2.04 17.57
C GLU A 2 27.29 1.84 17.25
N LEU A 3 26.52 2.94 17.27
CA LEU A 3 25.11 2.92 16.94
C LEU A 3 24.98 2.77 15.43
N ALA A 4 24.56 1.59 14.96
CA ALA A 4 24.23 1.40 13.55
C ALA A 4 22.96 2.20 13.21
N THR A 5 23.13 3.28 12.46
CA THR A 5 22.01 3.99 11.82
C THR A 5 21.43 3.06 10.76
N VAL A 6 20.20 2.59 10.99
CA VAL A 6 19.45 1.83 9.97
C VAL A 6 18.93 2.85 8.95
N ASN A 7 19.58 2.91 7.78
CA ASN A 7 19.10 3.70 6.65
C ASN A 7 17.87 3.00 6.06
N TYR A 8 16.71 3.64 6.10
CA TYR A 8 15.56 3.23 5.31
C TYR A 8 15.88 3.50 3.83
N TYR A 9 15.77 2.47 2.99
CA TYR A 9 15.91 2.64 1.55
C TYR A 9 14.66 3.31 1.00
N ASN A 10 14.80 4.53 0.49
CA ASN A 10 13.78 5.22 -0.29
C ASN A 10 13.69 4.50 -1.66
N ASP A 11 12.49 4.21 -2.18
CA ASP A 11 12.29 3.52 -3.47
C ASP A 11 12.57 4.40 -4.70
N HIS A 12 13.39 5.43 -4.53
CA HIS A 12 13.91 6.19 -5.67
C HIS A 12 14.96 5.34 -6.40
N ALA A 13 14.49 4.46 -7.28
CA ALA A 13 14.97 4.26 -8.65
C ALA A 13 14.65 2.84 -9.13
N PHE A 14 13.45 2.62 -9.67
CA PHE A 14 13.28 1.62 -10.71
C PHE A 14 13.45 2.28 -12.08
N THR A 15 14.68 2.66 -12.40
CA THR A 15 15.08 2.77 -13.81
C THR A 15 15.02 1.37 -14.38
N SER A 16 14.10 1.13 -15.32
CA SER A 16 13.98 -0.14 -16.02
C SER A 16 15.33 -0.56 -16.58
N GLY A 17 15.90 -1.63 -16.00
CA GLY A 17 16.88 -2.46 -16.70
C GLY A 17 18.32 -2.47 -16.19
N LEU A 18 18.61 -2.33 -14.89
CA LEU A 18 19.94 -2.67 -14.37
C LEU A 18 19.85 -3.46 -13.06
N SER A 19 20.27 -4.72 -13.12
CA SER A 19 20.77 -5.44 -11.95
C SER A 19 21.91 -4.61 -11.36
N GLN A 20 21.72 -4.18 -10.12
CA GLN A 20 22.61 -3.36 -9.31
C GLN A 20 24.08 -3.80 -9.40
N LEU A 21 24.83 -3.26 -10.36
CA LEU A 21 26.25 -2.97 -10.29
C LEU A 21 26.59 -2.03 -11.46
N ASP A 22 27.40 -1.02 -11.15
CA ASP A 22 28.10 -0.13 -12.07
C ASP A 22 27.37 1.14 -12.56
N TYR A 23 27.85 2.24 -11.98
CA TYR A 23 27.66 3.63 -12.35
C TYR A 23 27.92 3.84 -13.85
N VAL A 24 26.86 4.06 -14.64
CA VAL A 24 26.97 4.56 -16.02
C VAL A 24 25.94 5.66 -16.22
N THR A 25 26.42 6.80 -16.70
CA THR A 25 25.74 8.09 -16.92
C THR A 25 24.28 7.98 -17.40
N PRO A 26 23.35 8.83 -16.90
CA PRO A 26 21.94 8.74 -17.25
C PRO A 26 21.73 8.99 -18.75
N THR A 27 21.37 7.95 -19.48
CA THR A 27 20.87 8.03 -20.85
C THR A 27 19.37 8.37 -20.83
N PRO A 28 18.84 9.04 -21.87
CA PRO A 28 17.44 9.47 -21.90
C PRO A 28 16.50 8.28 -21.74
N SER A 29 15.52 8.44 -20.86
CA SER A 29 14.50 7.46 -20.48
C SER A 29 13.88 6.81 -21.72
N ILE A 30 14.12 5.50 -21.90
CA ILE A 30 13.52 4.74 -22.98
C ILE A 30 12.13 4.30 -22.51
N THR A 31 11.09 4.97 -22.98
CA THR A 31 9.69 4.62 -22.69
C THR A 31 9.32 3.35 -23.46
N TYR A 32 9.37 2.20 -22.79
CA TYR A 32 8.73 0.98 -23.28
C TYR A 32 7.29 0.94 -22.76
N GLU A 33 6.31 1.07 -23.66
CA GLU A 33 4.91 0.77 -23.39
C GLU A 33 4.82 -0.66 -22.79
N ASN A 34 4.30 -0.78 -21.57
CA ASN A 34 4.15 -2.02 -20.79
C ASN A 34 5.40 -2.55 -20.06
N ALA A 35 6.48 -1.78 -19.91
CA ALA A 35 7.49 -2.16 -18.92
C ALA A 35 6.92 -2.03 -17.50
N PHE A 36 7.28 -2.96 -16.62
CA PHE A 36 7.00 -2.88 -15.18
C PHE A 36 7.85 -1.76 -14.58
N HIS A 37 7.51 -0.52 -14.89
CA HIS A 37 8.06 0.65 -14.23
C HIS A 37 7.32 0.83 -12.91
N PHE A 38 8.07 0.83 -11.81
CA PHE A 38 7.56 1.44 -10.60
C PHE A 38 7.28 2.91 -10.92
N VAL A 39 6.04 3.34 -10.67
CA VAL A 39 5.67 4.75 -10.79
C VAL A 39 5.61 5.29 -9.37
N ASP A 40 6.60 6.10 -9.05
CA ASP A 40 6.58 6.95 -7.87
C ASP A 40 5.53 8.05 -8.10
N ARG A 41 4.35 7.87 -7.51
CA ARG A 41 3.21 8.76 -7.73
C ARG A 41 3.17 9.89 -6.72
N ALA A 42 3.61 9.59 -5.51
CA ALA A 42 3.56 10.53 -4.41
C ALA A 42 4.78 11.45 -4.42
N ASP A 43 5.97 10.94 -4.75
CA ASP A 43 7.23 11.68 -4.85
C ASP A 43 7.48 12.53 -3.58
N VAL A 44 7.45 11.87 -2.41
CA VAL A 44 7.67 12.50 -1.10
C VAL A 44 8.50 11.63 -0.17
N ASP A 45 9.25 12.26 0.74
CA ASP A 45 10.19 11.57 1.64
C ASP A 45 9.58 10.41 2.48
N ASN A 46 8.29 10.46 2.81
CA ASN A 46 7.60 9.47 3.65
C ASN A 46 6.27 9.03 3.06
N GLU A 47 6.32 8.00 2.23
CA GLU A 47 5.15 7.45 1.51
C GLU A 47 4.49 6.29 2.23
N TYR A 48 5.30 5.55 2.98
CA TYR A 48 4.90 4.39 3.76
C TYR A 48 4.91 4.72 5.24
N SER A 49 3.89 4.28 5.96
CA SER A 49 3.85 4.36 7.42
C SER A 49 3.42 3.03 8.00
N TYR A 50 3.89 2.72 9.20
CA TYR A 50 3.60 1.45 9.87
C TYR A 50 3.21 1.71 11.33
N ASP A 51 2.37 0.85 11.88
CA ASP A 51 2.12 0.82 13.32
C ASP A 51 3.22 0.04 14.08
N ALA A 52 3.12 0.01 15.41
CA ALA A 52 4.09 -0.68 16.26
C ALA A 52 4.13 -2.21 16.08
N ASN A 53 3.08 -2.80 15.49
CA ASN A 53 3.02 -4.22 15.17
C ASN A 53 3.60 -4.53 13.77
N GLY A 54 4.06 -3.50 13.05
CA GLY A 54 4.60 -3.61 11.70
C GLY A 54 3.55 -3.65 10.61
N ASN A 55 2.28 -3.32 10.90
CA ASN A 55 1.26 -3.26 9.87
C ASN A 55 1.34 -1.95 9.08
N LEU A 56 1.09 -2.01 7.78
CA LEU A 56 1.03 -0.85 6.90
C LEU A 56 -0.16 0.05 7.27
N THR A 57 0.09 1.31 7.61
CA THR A 57 -0.98 2.28 7.94
C THR A 57 -1.17 3.34 6.85
N LYS A 58 -0.23 3.50 5.92
CA LYS A 58 -0.28 4.48 4.82
C LYS A 58 0.57 4.01 3.65
N ASP A 59 0.08 4.24 2.42
CA ASP A 59 0.81 4.00 1.16
C ASP A 59 0.35 5.06 0.15
N LEU A 60 1.11 6.16 0.06
CA LEU A 60 0.76 7.29 -0.79
C LEU A 60 0.88 6.95 -2.29
N ASN A 61 1.73 5.99 -2.67
CA ASN A 61 1.84 5.50 -4.06
C ASN A 61 0.56 4.76 -4.51
N LYS A 62 -0.25 4.29 -3.56
CA LYS A 62 -1.58 3.72 -3.81
C LYS A 62 -2.74 4.66 -3.44
N ASN A 63 -2.45 5.94 -3.16
CA ASN A 63 -3.39 6.92 -2.64
C ASN A 63 -4.05 6.51 -1.31
N ILE A 64 -3.44 5.60 -0.53
CA ILE A 64 -3.97 5.14 0.76
C ILE A 64 -3.47 6.08 1.85
N THR A 65 -4.40 6.79 2.48
CA THR A 65 -4.10 7.78 3.53
C THR A 65 -4.16 7.17 4.92
N SER A 66 -4.98 6.12 5.12
CA SER A 66 -5.05 5.38 6.37
C SER A 66 -5.50 3.93 6.18
N ILE A 67 -4.92 3.03 6.97
CA ILE A 67 -5.44 1.67 7.20
C ILE A 67 -5.62 1.48 8.71
N THR A 68 -6.82 1.07 9.12
CA THR A 68 -7.10 0.67 10.51
C THR A 68 -7.16 -0.84 10.64
N TYR A 69 -6.87 -1.35 11.83
CA TYR A 69 -6.79 -2.77 12.12
C TYR A 69 -7.72 -3.15 13.26
N ASN A 70 -8.30 -4.35 13.18
CA ASN A 70 -9.11 -4.91 14.26
C ASN A 70 -8.23 -5.60 15.32
N VAL A 71 -8.86 -6.13 16.37
CA VAL A 71 -8.18 -6.81 17.49
C VAL A 71 -7.41 -8.08 17.10
N LEU A 72 -7.71 -8.66 15.93
CA LEU A 72 -6.99 -9.80 15.36
C LEU A 72 -5.83 -9.36 14.46
N ASN A 73 -5.51 -8.06 14.45
CA ASN A 73 -4.47 -7.46 13.61
C ASN A 73 -4.76 -7.61 12.10
N LEU A 74 -6.05 -7.67 11.72
CA LEU A 74 -6.51 -7.72 10.33
C LEU A 74 -7.01 -6.34 9.86
N PRO A 75 -6.80 -5.94 8.59
CA PRO A 75 -7.28 -4.66 8.07
C PRO A 75 -8.79 -4.52 8.22
N SER A 76 -9.26 -3.46 8.88
CA SER A 76 -10.68 -3.18 9.08
C SER A 76 -11.20 -2.15 8.10
N VAL A 77 -10.49 -1.03 7.91
CA VAL A 77 -10.87 0.04 7.00
C VAL A 77 -9.63 0.54 6.26
N ILE A 78 -9.75 0.69 4.95
CA ILE A 78 -8.79 1.37 4.09
C ILE A 78 -9.46 2.65 3.60
N THR A 79 -8.79 3.79 3.78
CA THR A 79 -9.26 5.10 3.30
C THR A 79 -8.29 5.62 2.25
N PHE A 80 -8.86 6.11 1.15
CA PHE A 80 -8.12 6.70 0.05
C PHE A 80 -8.17 8.23 0.11
N ALA A 81 -7.27 8.90 -0.62
CA ALA A 81 -7.19 10.36 -0.67
C ALA A 81 -8.42 11.04 -1.30
N ASP A 82 -9.23 10.29 -2.06
CA ASP A 82 -10.48 10.74 -2.68
C ASP A 82 -11.73 10.41 -1.84
N ASP A 83 -11.53 10.16 -0.54
CA ASP A 83 -12.56 9.78 0.45
C ASP A 83 -13.29 8.45 0.14
N ASN A 84 -12.84 7.70 -0.86
CA ASN A 84 -13.29 6.33 -1.07
C ASN A 84 -12.80 5.46 0.10
N THR A 85 -13.57 4.42 0.43
CA THR A 85 -13.18 3.48 1.49
C THR A 85 -13.44 2.03 1.11
N ILE A 86 -12.67 1.13 1.70
CA ILE A 86 -12.95 -0.31 1.73
C ILE A 86 -13.04 -0.73 3.20
N THR A 87 -14.18 -1.30 3.58
CA THR A 87 -14.40 -1.85 4.92
C THR A 87 -14.52 -3.37 4.85
N TYR A 88 -13.82 -4.05 5.76
CA TYR A 88 -13.83 -5.51 5.87
C TYR A 88 -14.56 -5.96 7.14
N GLY A 89 -15.37 -7.01 6.99
CA GLY A 89 -15.96 -7.73 8.11
C GLY A 89 -15.35 -9.13 8.23
N TYR A 90 -15.11 -9.58 9.45
CA TYR A 90 -14.52 -10.88 9.76
C TYR A 90 -15.36 -11.61 10.81
N ASP A 91 -15.27 -12.94 10.83
CA ASP A 91 -15.71 -13.73 11.97
C ASP A 91 -14.67 -13.70 13.10
N ALA A 92 -15.00 -14.31 14.24
CA ALA A 92 -14.12 -14.37 15.40
C ALA A 92 -12.83 -15.20 15.17
N ALA A 93 -12.80 -16.04 14.14
CA ALA A 93 -11.61 -16.80 13.73
C ALA A 93 -10.74 -16.05 12.71
N GLY A 94 -11.16 -14.86 12.27
CA GLY A 94 -10.47 -14.05 11.27
C GLY A 94 -10.81 -14.39 9.82
N SER A 95 -11.83 -15.22 9.56
CA SER A 95 -12.29 -15.45 8.19
C SER A 95 -13.10 -14.26 7.71
N LYS A 96 -12.77 -13.74 6.52
CA LYS A 96 -13.47 -12.59 5.92
C LYS A 96 -14.92 -12.98 5.57
N LEU A 97 -15.86 -12.22 6.12
CA LEU A 97 -17.29 -12.34 5.89
C LEU A 97 -17.82 -11.32 4.90
N SER A 98 -17.22 -10.13 4.82
CA SER A 98 -17.72 -9.08 3.93
C SER A 98 -16.65 -8.11 3.47
N VAL A 99 -16.95 -7.45 2.35
CA VAL A 99 -16.23 -6.30 1.82
C VAL A 99 -17.28 -5.27 1.43
N ALA A 100 -17.13 -4.04 1.91
CA ALA A 100 -17.93 -2.91 1.46
C ALA A 100 -17.01 -1.86 0.84
N CYS A 101 -17.26 -1.48 -0.40
CA CYS A 101 -16.55 -0.39 -1.07
C CYS A 101 -17.48 0.82 -1.12
N GLN A 102 -17.01 1.96 -0.65
CA GLN A 102 -17.70 3.24 -0.76
C GLN A 102 -17.00 4.11 -1.81
N SER A 103 -17.77 4.64 -2.76
CA SER A 103 -17.28 5.66 -3.67
C SER A 103 -18.35 6.70 -3.98
N GLY A 104 -18.00 7.98 -3.87
CA GLY A 104 -18.93 9.10 -4.10
C GLY A 104 -20.22 8.99 -3.27
N GLY A 105 -20.14 8.49 -2.05
CA GLY A 105 -21.29 8.25 -1.16
C GLY A 105 -22.11 6.99 -1.46
N THR A 106 -21.84 6.27 -2.55
CA THR A 106 -22.48 4.99 -2.87
C THR A 106 -21.71 3.84 -2.23
N THR A 107 -22.41 2.94 -1.55
CA THR A 107 -21.81 1.75 -0.95
C THR A 107 -22.23 0.49 -1.69
N VAL A 108 -21.26 -0.30 -2.15
CA VAL A 108 -21.46 -1.65 -2.69
C VAL A 108 -20.91 -2.64 -1.68
N ARG A 109 -21.75 -3.59 -1.23
CA ARG A 109 -21.35 -4.60 -0.24
C ARG A 109 -21.49 -6.02 -0.79
N ILE A 110 -20.43 -6.78 -0.66
CA ILE A 110 -20.38 -8.22 -0.93
C ILE A 110 -20.23 -8.92 0.41
N SER A 111 -21.11 -9.87 0.72
CA SER A 111 -21.08 -10.64 1.96
C SER A 111 -21.18 -12.12 1.66
N ARG A 112 -20.47 -12.93 2.44
CA ARG A 112 -20.61 -14.37 2.44
C ARG A 112 -21.93 -14.73 3.09
N THR A 113 -22.79 -15.43 2.36
CA THR A 113 -24.00 -16.03 2.93
C THR A 113 -23.58 -17.22 3.80
N ILE A 114 -23.87 -17.17 5.09
CA ILE A 114 -23.79 -18.35 5.96
C ILE A 114 -25.18 -18.97 5.95
N ILE A 115 -25.32 -20.11 5.27
CA ILE A 115 -26.52 -20.95 5.40
C ILE A 115 -26.30 -21.79 6.65
N THR A 116 -27.13 -21.56 7.67
CA THR A 116 -27.16 -22.32 8.92
C THR A 116 -28.09 -23.51 8.82
#